data_AF-A0A554JPL8-F1
#
_entry.id   AF-A0A554JPL8-F1
#
_cell.length_a   1.000
_cell.length_b   1.000
_cell.length_c   1.000
_cell.angle_alpha   90.00
_cell.angle_beta   90.00
_cell.angle_gamma   90.00
#
_symmetry.space_group_name_H-M   'P 1'
#
loop_
_entity.id
_entity.type
_entity.pdbx_description
1 polymer ?
#
loop_
_entity_poly.entity_id
_entity_poly.type
_entity_poly.pdbx_seq_one_letter_code
_entity_poly.pdbx_strand_id
1 'polypeptide(L)'
;MVGKREYVDFEEKNKKLFQTWAKKYSIDIVTGSFIEGEKDKWFNTSYYIDKNGKIKARYKKINLWHPERRYLTAGKNVTVFQTKFGKAGLMNL
;
A
#
# COMPACT_ATOMS: atom_id res chain seq x y z
N MET A 1 9.92 9.44 -16.92
CA MET A 1 9.72 7.97 -16.78
C MET A 1 8.76 7.69 -15.62
N VAL A 2 7.57 8.31 -15.61
CA VAL A 2 6.61 8.21 -14.49
C VAL A 2 5.19 8.19 -15.04
N GLY A 3 4.27 7.43 -14.44
CA GLY A 3 2.86 7.38 -14.85
C GLY A 3 2.54 6.44 -16.01
N LYS A 4 3.33 5.38 -16.21
CA LYS A 4 3.02 4.37 -17.22
C LYS A 4 2.16 3.24 -16.66
N ARG A 5 1.17 2.80 -17.44
CA ARG A 5 0.21 1.74 -17.07
C ARG A 5 0.89 0.40 -16.80
N GLU A 6 2.02 0.11 -17.44
CA GLU A 6 2.76 -1.16 -17.26
C GLU A 6 3.29 -1.39 -15.83
N TYR A 7 3.45 -0.33 -15.03
CA TYR A 7 3.91 -0.43 -13.65
C TYR A 7 2.77 -0.46 -12.62
N VAL A 8 1.52 -0.41 -13.08
CA VAL A 8 0.34 -0.38 -12.22
C VAL A 8 -0.11 -1.82 -11.95
N ASP A 9 -0.20 -2.16 -10.68
CA ASP A 9 -0.68 -3.46 -10.24
C ASP A 9 -2.21 -3.48 -10.21
N PHE A 10 -2.83 -4.04 -11.25
CA PHE A 10 -4.27 -4.28 -11.33
C PHE A 10 -4.68 -5.65 -10.78
N GLU A 11 -3.72 -6.58 -10.68
CA GLU A 11 -3.97 -8.00 -10.34
C GLU A 11 -3.65 -8.33 -8.87
N GLU A 12 -3.26 -7.30 -8.12
CA GLU A 12 -2.86 -7.35 -6.72
C GLU A 12 -1.66 -8.30 -6.47
N LYS A 13 -0.75 -8.40 -7.45
CA LYS A 13 0.41 -9.31 -7.41
C LYS A 13 1.32 -8.99 -6.22
N ASN A 14 1.65 -7.73 -6.01
CA ASN A 14 2.54 -7.29 -4.93
C ASN A 14 1.95 -7.60 -3.56
N LYS A 15 0.67 -7.26 -3.37
CA LYS A 15 -0.07 -7.55 -2.15
C LYS A 15 -0.05 -9.04 -1.80
N LYS A 16 -0.41 -9.91 -2.77
CA LYS A 16 -0.42 -11.37 -2.59
C LYS A 16 0.97 -11.93 -2.28
N LEU A 17 2.01 -11.41 -2.93
CA LEU A 17 3.40 -11.79 -2.67
C LEU A 17 3.81 -11.47 -1.22
N PHE A 18 3.56 -10.26 -0.75
CA PHE A 18 3.88 -9.87 0.62
C PHE A 18 3.05 -10.62 1.67
N GLN A 19 1.77 -10.92 1.41
CA GLN A 19 0.98 -11.81 2.29
C GLN A 19 1.61 -13.20 2.42
N THR A 20 2.11 -13.74 1.31
CA THR A 20 2.78 -15.04 1.27
C THR A 20 4.08 -15.01 2.07
N TRP A 21 4.89 -13.96 1.90
CA TRP A 21 6.14 -13.80 2.65
C TRP A 21 5.90 -13.57 4.15
N ALA A 22 4.95 -12.72 4.52
CA ALA A 22 4.60 -12.48 5.93
C ALA A 22 4.26 -13.80 6.64
N LYS A 23 3.41 -14.63 6.02
CA LYS A 23 3.05 -15.96 6.53
C LYS A 23 4.23 -16.93 6.54
N LYS A 24 5.00 -16.99 5.44
CA LYS A 24 6.15 -17.90 5.29
C LYS A 24 7.23 -17.65 6.35
N TYR A 25 7.53 -16.39 6.62
CA TYR A 25 8.59 -15.99 7.55
C TYR A 25 8.08 -15.63 8.94
N SER A 26 6.76 -15.66 9.17
CA SER A 26 6.12 -15.31 10.45
C SER A 26 6.51 -13.91 10.95
N ILE A 27 6.58 -12.94 10.04
CA ILE A 27 6.94 -11.54 10.31
C ILE A 27 5.81 -10.59 9.92
N ASP A 28 5.72 -9.49 10.66
CA ASP A 28 4.89 -8.35 10.25
C ASP A 28 5.64 -7.53 9.19
N ILE A 29 4.95 -7.07 8.14
CA ILE A 29 5.55 -6.36 7.02
C ILE A 29 4.83 -5.03 6.78
N VAL A 30 5.61 -3.95 6.67
CA VAL A 30 5.19 -2.72 5.98
C VAL A 30 5.78 -2.77 4.57
N THR A 31 4.94 -2.80 3.55
CA THR A 31 5.34 -3.18 2.18
C THR A 31 6.13 -2.13 1.40
N GLY A 32 6.42 -0.98 2.02
CA GLY A 32 6.66 0.25 1.25
C GLY A 32 5.41 0.60 0.43
N SER A 33 5.60 1.24 -0.72
CA SER A 33 4.50 1.63 -1.60
C SER A 33 4.68 1.19 -3.04
N PHE A 34 3.57 0.84 -3.69
CA PHE A 34 3.49 0.57 -5.13
C PHE A 34 2.20 1.16 -5.69
N ILE A 35 2.11 1.28 -7.02
CA ILE A 35 0.93 1.85 -7.67
C ILE A 35 -0.09 0.76 -7.91
N GLU A 36 -1.28 0.89 -7.33
CA GLU A 36 -2.41 -0.01 -7.55
C GLU A 36 -3.47 0.65 -8.41
N GLY A 37 -4.03 -0.12 -9.34
CA GLY A 37 -5.15 0.30 -10.16
C GLY A 37 -6.48 -0.15 -9.56
N GLU A 38 -7.42 0.78 -9.44
CA GLU A 38 -8.80 0.52 -9.04
C GLU A 38 -9.75 1.18 -10.03
N LYS A 39 -10.46 0.37 -10.83
CA LYS A 39 -11.30 0.87 -11.93
C LYS A 39 -10.48 1.83 -12.81
N ASP A 40 -10.87 3.09 -12.89
CA ASP A 40 -10.24 4.14 -13.69
C ASP A 40 -9.26 5.02 -12.89
N LYS A 41 -8.88 4.62 -11.67
CA LYS A 41 -8.04 5.42 -10.77
C LYS A 41 -6.82 4.64 -10.32
N TRP A 42 -5.70 5.33 -10.19
CA TRP A 42 -4.46 4.75 -9.67
C TRP A 42 -4.10 5.39 -8.34
N PHE A 43 -3.57 4.58 -7.42
CA PHE A 43 -3.22 5.01 -6.08
C PHE A 43 -1.80 4.55 -5.74
N ASN A 44 -1.03 5.43 -5.10
CA ASN A 44 0.17 5.01 -4.40
C ASN A 44 -0.28 4.39 -3.06
N THR A 45 -0.17 3.06 -2.96
CA THR A 45 -0.70 2.29 -1.83
C THR A 45 0.42 1.64 -1.04
N SER A 46 0.32 1.73 0.29
CA SER A 46 1.14 0.98 1.25
C SER A 46 0.26 0.09 2.13
N TYR A 47 0.78 -1.06 2.55
CA TYR A 47 0.08 -1.99 3.43
C TYR A 47 0.87 -2.27 4.71
N TYR A 48 0.13 -2.58 5.78
CA TYR A 48 0.66 -3.34 6.91
C TYR A 48 -0.03 -4.70 6.94
N ILE A 49 0.81 -5.75 6.93
CA ILE A 49 0.42 -7.15 6.88
C ILE A 49 1.00 -7.82 8.12
N ASP A 50 0.16 -8.49 8.90
CA ASP A 50 0.64 -9.22 10.08
C ASP A 50 1.35 -10.53 9.71
N LYS A 51 2.05 -11.12 10.68
CA LYS A 51 2.74 -12.42 10.56
C LYS A 51 1.89 -13.59 10.05
N ASN A 52 0.56 -13.49 10.05
CA ASN A 52 -0.31 -14.53 9.53
C ASN A 52 -0.63 -14.32 8.03
N GLY A 53 -0.07 -13.27 7.42
CA GLY A 53 -0.40 -12.84 6.06
C GLY A 53 -1.71 -12.06 5.97
N LYS A 54 -2.28 -11.61 7.10
CA LYS A 54 -3.53 -10.83 7.08
C LYS A 54 -3.22 -9.36 6.91
N ILE A 55 -3.90 -8.71 5.97
CA ILE A 55 -3.83 -7.26 5.82
C ILE A 55 -4.58 -6.63 6.98
N LYS A 56 -3.85 -5.83 7.76
CA LYS A 56 -4.37 -5.13 8.94
C LYS A 56 -4.52 -3.64 8.70
N ALA A 57 -3.82 -3.09 7.70
CA ALA A 57 -3.97 -1.71 7.29
C ALA A 57 -3.68 -1.53 5.79
N ARG A 58 -4.37 -0.58 5.18
CA ARG A 58 -4.14 -0.11 3.80
C ARG A 58 -4.14 1.41 3.82
N TYR A 59 -3.10 2.01 3.27
CA TYR A 59 -2.94 3.46 3.17
C TYR A 59 -2.80 3.86 1.71
N LYS A 60 -3.57 4.86 1.28
CA LYS A 60 -3.44 5.50 -0.03
C LYS A 60 -2.84 6.87 0.20
N LYS A 61 -1.74 7.19 -0.48
CA LYS A 61 -1.01 8.45 -0.30
C LYS A 61 -1.92 9.66 -0.44
N ILE A 62 -2.02 10.46 0.63
CA ILE A 62 -2.84 11.68 0.66
C ILE A 62 -2.08 12.84 0.00
N ASN A 63 -0.83 13.06 0.41
CA ASN A 63 0.00 14.16 -0.05
C ASN A 63 0.80 13.75 -1.29
N LEU A 64 0.18 13.82 -2.47
CA LEU A 64 0.86 13.54 -3.73
C LEU A 64 1.86 14.64 -4.09
N TRP A 65 3.05 14.23 -4.54
CA TRP A 65 4.03 15.14 -5.12
C TRP A 65 3.48 15.75 -6.42
N HIS A 66 3.93 16.95 -6.78
CA HIS A 66 3.40 17.66 -7.96
C HIS A 66 3.40 16.82 -9.26
N PRO A 67 4.43 16.01 -9.57
CA PRO A 67 4.41 15.15 -10.76
C PRO A 67 3.39 14.01 -10.65
N GLU A 68 3.17 13.46 -9.45
CA GLU A 68 2.27 12.33 -9.18
C GLU A 68 0.80 12.68 -9.47
N ARG A 69 0.41 13.93 -9.21
CA ARG A 69 -0.98 14.41 -9.34
C ARG A 69 -1.55 14.29 -10.75
N ARG A 70 -0.71 14.13 -11.77
CA ARG A 70 -1.14 13.99 -13.17
C ARG A 70 -1.76 12.63 -13.46
N TYR A 71 -1.41 11.59 -12.69
CA TYR A 71 -1.82 10.20 -12.97
C TYR A 71 -2.24 9.42 -11.72
N LEU A 72 -2.01 9.94 -10.51
CA LEU A 72 -2.48 9.33 -9.26
C LEU A 72 -3.65 10.10 -8.66
N THR A 73 -4.54 9.36 -8.03
CA THR A 73 -5.60 9.88 -7.18
C THR A 73 -5.12 9.90 -5.73
N ALA A 74 -5.34 11.02 -5.04
CA ALA A 74 -5.02 11.15 -3.63
C ALA A 74 -5.95 10.28 -2.76
N GLY A 75 -5.38 9.67 -1.72
CA GLY A 75 -6.14 9.09 -0.62
C GLY A 75 -6.88 10.16 0.19
N LYS A 76 -7.84 9.73 1.01
CA LYS A 76 -8.68 10.63 1.84
C LYS A 76 -8.63 10.32 3.34
N ASN A 77 -8.03 9.20 3.72
CA ASN A 77 -8.14 8.67 5.08
C ASN A 77 -6.75 8.50 5.68
N VAL A 78 -6.56 9.01 6.90
CA VAL A 78 -5.43 8.63 7.74
C VAL A 78 -5.62 7.16 8.15
N THR A 79 -4.58 6.36 8.04
CA THR A 79 -4.64 4.93 8.33
C THR A 79 -3.98 4.64 9.67
N VAL A 80 -4.78 4.28 10.66
CA VAL A 80 -4.34 3.89 12.01
C VAL A 80 -4.82 2.46 12.29
N PHE A 81 -3.98 1.65 12.92
CA PHE A 81 -4.25 0.22 13.14
C PHE A 81 -3.57 -0.28 14.42
N GLN A 82 -4.04 -1.43 14.91
CA GLN A 82 -3.49 -2.09 16.08
C GLN A 82 -2.43 -3.11 15.67
N THR A 83 -1.28 -3.07 16.33
CA THR A 83 -0.24 -4.11 16.26
C THR A 83 -0.10 -4.80 17.62
N LYS A 84 0.71 -5.85 17.69
CA LYS A 84 1.08 -6.49 18.97
C LYS A 84 1.91 -5.57 19.89
N PHE A 85 2.48 -4.50 19.36
CA PHE A 85 3.33 -3.55 20.09
C PHE A 85 2.58 -2.26 20.47
N GLY A 86 1.36 -2.07 19.98
CA GLY A 86 0.58 -0.84 20.19
C GLY A 86 -0.08 -0.33 18.93
N LYS A 87 -0.71 0.85 19.05
CA LYS A 87 -1.37 1.54 17.95
C LYS A 87 -0.33 2.23 17.06
N ALA A 88 -0.44 2.06 15.76
CA ALA A 88 0.48 2.62 14.76
C ALA A 88 -0.27 3.28 13.61
N GLY A 89 0.41 4.16 12.87
CA GLY A 89 -0.10 4.83 11.68
C GLY A 89 0.76 4.56 10.45
N LEU A 90 0.15 4.60 9.26
CA LEU A 90 0.87 4.61 7.98
C LEU A 90 0.80 6.00 7.37
N MET A 91 1.94 6.47 6.87
CA MET A 91 2.07 7.71 6.12
C MET A 91 3.22 7.57 5.13
N ASN A 92 3.05 8.13 3.93
CA ASN A 92 4.11 8.27 2.94
C ASN A 92 4.47 9.75 2.83
N LEU A 93 5.77 10.06 2.73
CA LEU A 93 6.31 11.40 2.52
C LEU A 93 6.06 11.91 1.10
#